data_AF-A0A526R7N9-F1
#
_entry.id   AF-A0A526R7N9-F1
#
_cell.length_a   1.000
_cell.length_b   1.000
_cell.length_c   1.000
_cell.angle_alpha   90.00
_cell.angle_beta   90.00
_cell.angle_gamma   90.00
#
_symmetry.space_group_name_H-M   'P 1'
#
loop_
_entity.id
_entity.type
_entity.pdbx_description
1 polymer ?
#
loop_
_entity_poly.entity_id
_entity_poly.type
_entity_poly.pdbx_seq_one_letter_code
_entity_poly.pdbx_strand_id
1 'polypeptide(L)' 'VEMVQKTAAIGAAIIIAVSAPTALAIRTAEAAGMTLVALVRGEDFDIFTHPDRVVSGVAKHVA' A
#
# COMPACT_ATOMS: atom_id res chain seq x y z
N VAL A 1 1.13 -7.91 -16.59
CA VAL A 1 0.83 -8.05 -15.14
C VAL A 1 1.22 -6.75 -14.47
N GLU A 2 0.24 -6.02 -13.94
CA GLU A 2 0.48 -4.75 -13.21
C GLU A 2 1.23 -5.02 -11.90
N MET A 3 1.91 -3.99 -11.37
CA MET A 3 2.69 -4.09 -10.12
C MET A 3 1.87 -4.67 -8.96
N VAL A 4 0.65 -4.19 -8.74
CA VAL A 4 -0.23 -4.67 -7.65
C VAL A 4 -0.51 -6.17 -7.77
N GLN A 5 -0.75 -6.69 -8.98
CA GLN A 5 -0.99 -8.12 -9.20
C GLN A 5 0.24 -8.97 -8.89
N LYS A 6 1.44 -8.51 -9.29
CA LYS A 6 2.69 -9.21 -8.97
C LYS A 6 2.93 -9.23 -7.46
N THR A 7 2.68 -8.11 -6.79
CA THR A 7 2.84 -8.00 -5.34
C THR A 7 1.82 -8.85 -4.59
N ALA A 8 0.59 -8.96 -5.10
CA ALA A 8 -0.44 -9.83 -4.54
C ALA A 8 -0.06 -11.32 -4.69
N ALA A 9 0.49 -11.69 -5.85
CA ALA A 9 0.92 -13.06 -6.13
C ALA A 9 2.02 -13.56 -5.19
N ILE A 10 2.86 -12.68 -4.65
CA ILE A 10 3.88 -13.03 -3.65
C ILE A 10 3.38 -12.93 -2.20
N GLY A 11 2.11 -12.58 -2.00
CA GLY A 11 1.49 -12.49 -0.66
C GLY A 11 1.98 -11.30 0.18
N ALA A 12 2.51 -10.25 -0.45
CA ALA A 12 2.94 -9.06 0.28
C ALA A 12 1.72 -8.28 0.81
N ALA A 13 1.77 -7.91 2.09
CA ALA A 13 0.66 -7.23 2.76
C ALA A 13 0.51 -5.75 2.36
N ILE A 14 1.62 -5.11 1.93
CA ILE A 14 1.69 -3.68 1.65
C ILE A 14 2.51 -3.44 0.37
N ILE A 15 2.06 -2.51 -0.47
CA ILE A 15 2.82 -1.95 -1.58
C ILE A 15 2.83 -0.43 -1.49
N ILE A 16 3.99 0.18 -1.74
CA ILE A 16 4.20 1.63 -1.66
C ILE A 16 4.70 2.14 -3.02
N ALA A 17 4.07 3.18 -3.56
CA ALA A 17 4.40 3.75 -4.87
C ALA A 17 4.55 5.28 -4.86
N VAL A 18 5.44 5.79 -5.71
CA VAL A 18 5.67 7.24 -5.85
C VAL A 18 4.60 7.91 -6.72
N SER A 19 3.97 7.19 -7.65
CA SER A 19 2.97 7.73 -8.59
C SER A 19 1.53 7.52 -8.11
N ALA A 20 0.59 8.26 -8.71
CA ALA A 20 -0.85 7.99 -8.52
C ALA A 20 -1.21 6.57 -8.99
N PRO A 21 -2.10 5.85 -8.29
CA PRO A 21 -2.57 4.55 -8.73
C PRO A 21 -3.69 4.69 -9.76
N THR A 22 -3.88 3.65 -10.58
CA THR A 22 -5.08 3.53 -11.43
C THR A 22 -6.26 3.00 -10.62
N ALA A 23 -7.49 3.23 -11.08
CA ALA A 23 -8.68 2.64 -10.44
C ALA A 23 -8.63 1.10 -10.42
N LEU A 24 -8.00 0.48 -11.42
CA LEU A 24 -7.80 -0.96 -11.47
C LEU A 24 -6.83 -1.43 -10.38
N ALA A 25 -5.72 -0.70 -10.18
CA ALA A 25 -4.74 -0.99 -9.13
C ALA A 25 -5.39 -0.93 -7.74
N ILE A 26 -6.21 0.10 -7.46
CA ILE A 26 -6.93 0.23 -6.19
C ILE A 26 -7.86 -0.97 -5.97
N ARG A 27 -8.73 -1.30 -6.94
CA ARG A 27 -9.66 -2.45 -6.82
C ARG A 27 -8.92 -3.77 -6.66
N THR A 28 -7.79 -3.94 -7.34
CA THR A 28 -6.97 -5.15 -7.25
C THR A 28 -6.35 -5.27 -5.86
N ALA A 29 -5.82 -4.17 -5.30
CA ALA A 29 -5.27 -4.16 -3.95
C ALA A 29 -6.35 -4.46 -2.91
N GLU A 30 -7.52 -3.87 -3.05
CA GLU A 30 -8.66 -4.09 -2.16
C GLU A 30 -9.10 -5.57 -2.18
N ALA A 31 -9.30 -6.15 -3.36
CA ALA A 31 -9.69 -7.54 -3.51
C ALA A 31 -8.60 -8.52 -3.02
N ALA A 32 -7.34 -8.14 -3.11
CA ALA A 32 -6.21 -8.93 -2.61
C ALA A 32 -6.00 -8.78 -1.09
N GLY A 33 -6.79 -7.95 -0.41
CA GLY A 33 -6.58 -7.68 1.01
C GLY A 33 -5.26 -6.96 1.27
N MET A 34 -4.78 -6.13 0.35
CA MET A 34 -3.47 -5.47 0.39
C MET A 34 -3.61 -3.98 0.68
N THR A 35 -2.71 -3.43 1.48
CA THR A 35 -2.59 -1.98 1.66
C THR A 35 -1.81 -1.37 0.50
N LEU A 36 -2.47 -0.51 -0.28
CA LEU A 36 -1.86 0.28 -1.34
C LEU A 36 -1.61 1.70 -0.84
N VAL A 37 -0.34 2.05 -0.70
CA VAL A 37 0.11 3.42 -0.42
C VAL A 37 0.66 4.01 -1.71
N ALA A 38 0.28 5.24 -2.03
CA ALA A 38 0.75 5.92 -3.22
C ALA A 38 0.95 7.43 -2.98
N LEU A 39 1.44 8.13 -4.02
CA LEU A 39 1.75 9.57 -3.97
C LEU A 39 2.81 9.93 -2.91
N VAL A 40 3.70 9.00 -2.55
CA VAL A 40 4.69 9.22 -1.48
C VAL A 40 5.68 10.34 -1.83
N ARG A 41 5.80 11.33 -0.94
CA ARG A 41 6.71 12.47 -1.03
C ARG A 41 7.29 12.78 0.35
N GLY A 42 8.49 12.26 0.63
CA GLY A 42 9.10 12.41 1.95
C GLY A 42 8.26 11.67 3.00
N GLU A 43 7.74 12.41 3.98
CA GLU A 43 6.86 11.88 5.03
C GLU A 43 5.38 11.88 4.64
N ASP A 44 5.01 12.54 3.53
CA ASP A 44 3.64 12.62 3.04
C ASP A 44 3.30 11.43 2.13
N PHE A 45 2.11 10.86 2.28
CA PHE A 45 1.60 9.78 1.44
C PHE A 45 0.08 9.63 1.60
N ASP A 46 -0.56 8.99 0.61
CA ASP A 46 -1.97 8.63 0.68
C ASP A 46 -2.14 7.11 0.74
N ILE A 47 -2.98 6.65 1.67
CA ILE A 47 -3.37 5.24 1.75
C ILE A 47 -4.70 5.05 1.02
N PHE A 48 -4.70 4.20 -0.01
CA PHE A 48 -5.87 3.96 -0.87
C PHE A 48 -6.71 2.77 -0.44
N THR A 49 -6.12 1.78 0.24
CA THR A 49 -6.80 0.55 0.68
C THR A 49 -6.27 0.12 2.04
N HIS A 50 -7.13 -0.44 2.88
CA HIS A 50 -6.75 -1.07 4.16
C HIS A 50 -5.84 -0.19 5.06
N PRO A 51 -6.27 1.04 5.41
CA PRO A 51 -5.46 1.99 6.19
C PRO A 51 -5.27 1.58 7.65
N ASP A 52 -6.11 0.69 8.17
CA ASP A 52 -6.06 0.14 9.53
C ASP A 52 -4.74 -0.55 9.87
N ARG A 53 -3.97 -0.98 8.87
CA ARG A 53 -2.64 -1.59 9.06
C ARG A 53 -1.52 -0.58 9.33
N VAL A 54 -1.75 0.70 9.06
CA VAL A 54 -0.76 1.76 9.22
C VAL A 54 -1.12 2.58 10.46
N VAL A 55 -0.29 2.47 11.49
CA VAL A 55 -0.46 3.23 12.73
C VAL A 55 0.34 4.52 12.63
N SER A 56 -0.28 5.66 12.93
CA SER A 56 0.41 6.94 13.02
C SER A 56 1.05 7.14 14.41
N GLY A 57 2.25 7.73 14.44
CA GLY A 57 3.00 8.01 15.67
C GLY A 57 4.31 7.22 15.81
N VAL A 58 5.00 7.38 16.94
CA VAL A 58 6.29 6.72 17.19
C VAL A 58 6.06 5.29 17.66
N ALA A 59 6.24 4.32 16.75
CA ALA A 59 6.39 2.93 17.13
C ALA A 59 7.82 2.72 17.66
N LYS A 60 7.96 2.35 18.94
CA LYS A 60 9.26 1.88 19.46
C LYS A 60 9.57 0.55 18.79
N HIS A 61 10.54 0.54 17.88
CA HIS A 61 11.11 -0.71 17.38
C HIS A 61 11.97 -1.33 18.49
N VAL A 62 11.41 -2.30 19.20
CA VAL A 62 12.15 -3.13 20.15
C VAL A 62 12.54 -4.38 19.38
N ALA A 63 13.82 -4.49 19.05
CA ALA A 63 14.39 -5.72 18.51
C ALA A 63 14.50 -6.77 19.62
#